data_AF-A0A7X7P764-F1
#
_entry.id   AF-A0A7X7P764-F1
#
_cell.length_a   1.000
_cell.length_b   1.000
_cell.length_c   1.000
_cell.angle_alpha   90.00
_cell.angle_beta   90.00
_cell.angle_gamma   90.00
#
_symmetry.space_group_name_H-M   'P 1'
#
loop_
_entity.id
_entity.type
_entity.pdbx_description
1 polymer ?
#
loop_
_entity_poly.entity_id
_entity_poly.type
_entity_poly.pdbx_seq_one_letter_code
_entity_poly.pdbx_strand_id
1 'polypeptide(L)'
;MNVEFKKVLVQIKRISFLIFKWIYRILNYLARGVLLALFLYAAAFSIVVSYLLYRAFDYGYKIYDNVISLKYVQPEMSNYMKALLDSNPNFEIKHEFVPLDSISKHLQKAVIASEDAGFYFHPGFDVRAIAEALDANQLRGKTKFGGSTLTQQLAKNLF
;
A
#
# COMPACT_ATOMS: atom_id res chain seq x y z
N MET A 1 16.85 -15.73 -77.97
CA MET A 1 15.88 -15.21 -76.98
C MET A 1 15.26 -13.93 -77.54
N ASN A 2 13.93 -13.89 -77.71
CA ASN A 2 13.22 -12.86 -78.48
C ASN A 2 13.30 -11.47 -77.79
N VAL A 3 13.44 -10.38 -78.56
CA VAL A 3 13.61 -9.00 -78.03
C VAL A 3 12.41 -8.56 -77.19
N GLU A 4 11.22 -8.98 -77.60
CA GLU A 4 9.96 -8.82 -76.86
C GLU A 4 10.04 -9.43 -75.45
N PHE A 5 10.67 -10.60 -75.31
CA PHE A 5 10.80 -11.31 -74.03
C PHE A 5 11.67 -10.53 -73.02
N LYS A 6 12.73 -9.86 -73.49
CA LYS A 6 13.59 -9.02 -72.65
C LYS A 6 12.86 -7.77 -72.14
N LYS A 7 12.01 -7.14 -72.97
CA LYS A 7 11.21 -5.96 -72.55
C LYS A 7 10.22 -6.33 -71.45
N VAL A 8 9.51 -7.46 -71.61
CA VAL A 8 8.58 -7.98 -70.60
C VAL A 8 9.30 -8.26 -69.27
N LEU A 9 10.48 -8.89 -69.30
CA LEU A 9 11.28 -9.13 -68.10
C LEU A 9 11.70 -7.85 -67.37
N VAL A 10 12.10 -6.81 -68.11
CA VAL A 10 12.46 -5.51 -67.52
C VAL A 10 11.23 -4.84 -66.89
N GLN A 11 10.07 -4.92 -67.54
CA GLN A 11 8.82 -4.37 -67.04
C GLN A 11 8.34 -5.09 -65.76
N ILE A 12 8.43 -6.42 -65.71
CA ILE A 12 8.13 -7.22 -64.52
C ILE A 12 9.06 -6.82 -63.35
N LYS A 13 10.37 -6.70 -63.59
CA LYS A 13 11.33 -6.26 -62.54
C LYS A 13 11.03 -4.85 -62.03
N ARG A 14 10.59 -3.94 -62.90
CA ARG A 14 10.23 -2.57 -62.52
C ARG A 14 8.96 -2.54 -61.67
N ILE A 15 7.95 -3.34 -62.03
CA ILE A 15 6.71 -3.49 -61.27
C ILE A 15 6.99 -4.15 -59.92
N SER A 16 7.78 -5.23 -59.87
CA SER A 16 8.13 -5.91 -58.61
C SER A 16 8.91 -4.99 -57.66
N PHE A 17 9.81 -4.16 -58.19
CA PHE A 17 10.54 -3.17 -57.41
C PHE A 17 9.62 -2.08 -56.82
N LEU A 18 8.64 -1.60 -57.60
CA LEU A 18 7.65 -0.63 -57.13
C LEU A 18 6.73 -1.22 -56.05
N ILE A 19 6.26 -2.46 -56.24
CA ILE A 19 5.47 -3.19 -55.25
C ILE A 19 6.27 -3.38 -53.96
N PHE A 20 7.53 -3.82 -54.06
CA PHE A 20 8.40 -3.98 -52.90
C PHE A 20 8.61 -2.67 -52.14
N LYS A 21 8.87 -1.55 -52.85
CA LYS A 21 9.01 -0.23 -52.23
C LYS A 21 7.71 0.22 -51.56
N TRP A 22 6.55 -0.08 -52.16
CA TRP A 22 5.25 0.24 -51.60
C TRP A 22 4.95 -0.57 -50.33
N ILE A 23 5.21 -1.89 -50.35
CA ILE A 23 5.10 -2.78 -49.19
C ILE A 23 6.04 -2.31 -48.06
N TYR A 24 7.30 -2.02 -48.37
CA TYR A 24 8.26 -1.52 -47.38
C TYR A 24 7.79 -0.22 -46.73
N ARG A 25 7.21 0.71 -47.50
CA ARG A 25 6.64 1.94 -46.95
C ARG A 25 5.50 1.64 -45.98
N ILE A 26 4.57 0.77 -46.35
CA ILE A 26 3.45 0.38 -45.48
C ILE A 26 3.97 -0.25 -44.19
N LEU A 27 4.88 -1.23 -44.30
CA LEU A 27 5.49 -1.88 -43.13
C LEU A 27 6.21 -0.87 -42.22
N ASN A 28 6.92 0.10 -42.78
CA ASN A 28 7.59 1.15 -42.02
C ASN A 28 6.59 2.09 -41.32
N TYR A 29 5.47 2.46 -41.95
CA TYR A 29 4.42 3.25 -41.30
C TYR A 29 3.74 2.46 -40.16
N LEU A 30 3.45 1.18 -40.38
CA LEU A 30 2.90 0.30 -39.34
C LEU A 30 3.87 0.15 -38.16
N ALA A 31 5.15 -0.10 -38.42
CA ALA A 31 6.17 -0.21 -37.38
C ALA A 31 6.28 1.08 -36.56
N ARG A 32 6.28 2.25 -37.21
CA ARG A 32 6.27 3.56 -36.52
C ARG A 32 5.00 3.77 -35.70
N GLY A 33 3.84 3.36 -36.20
CA GLY A 33 2.57 3.43 -35.48
C GLY A 33 2.59 2.57 -34.22
N VAL A 34 3.09 1.33 -34.32
CA VAL A 34 3.26 0.43 -33.17
C VAL A 34 4.24 1.02 -32.15
N LEU A 35 5.38 1.53 -32.59
CA LEU A 35 6.37 2.17 -31.70
C LEU A 35 5.78 3.39 -30.98
N LEU A 36 5.01 4.23 -31.70
CA LEU A 36 4.34 5.39 -31.10
C LEU A 36 3.28 4.96 -30.07
N ALA A 37 2.48 3.95 -30.39
CA ALA A 37 1.48 3.41 -29.47
C ALA A 37 2.13 2.86 -28.19
N LEU A 38 3.23 2.11 -28.32
CA LEU A 38 4.02 1.62 -27.19
C LEU A 38 4.62 2.75 -26.36
N PHE A 39 5.15 3.79 -27.02
CA PHE A 39 5.68 4.97 -26.34
C PHE A 39 4.59 5.70 -25.54
N LEU A 40 3.43 5.95 -26.15
CA LEU A 40 2.31 6.61 -25.49
C LEU A 40 1.77 5.77 -24.33
N TYR A 41 1.69 4.45 -24.51
CA TYR A 41 1.33 3.53 -23.43
C TYR A 41 2.32 3.60 -22.27
N ALA A 42 3.62 3.54 -22.55
CA ALA A 42 4.67 3.63 -21.52
C ALA A 42 4.62 4.98 -20.79
N ALA A 43 4.39 6.08 -21.51
CA ALA A 43 4.23 7.41 -20.93
C ALA A 43 3.00 7.49 -20.01
N ALA A 44 1.84 7.01 -20.48
CA ALA A 44 0.62 6.97 -19.68
C ALA A 44 0.79 6.09 -18.43
N PHE A 45 1.38 4.91 -18.58
CA PHE A 45 1.68 4.01 -17.48
C PHE A 45 2.60 4.68 -16.45
N SER A 46 3.67 5.33 -16.90
CA SER A 46 4.60 6.05 -16.02
C SER A 46 3.92 7.17 -15.23
N ILE A 47 3.02 7.93 -15.86
CA ILE A 47 2.23 8.98 -15.19
C ILE A 47 1.35 8.37 -14.10
N VAL A 48 0.62 7.29 -14.42
CA VAL A 48 -0.27 6.62 -13.45
C VAL A 48 0.53 6.06 -12.28
N VAL A 49 1.62 5.35 -12.55
CA VAL A 49 2.48 4.80 -11.49
C VAL A 49 3.05 5.92 -10.63
N SER A 50 3.55 7.00 -11.23
CA SER A 50 4.09 8.15 -10.49
C SER A 50 3.03 8.78 -9.59
N TYR A 51 1.79 8.94 -10.09
CA TYR A 51 0.68 9.46 -9.30
C TYR A 51 0.34 8.53 -8.11
N LEU A 52 0.26 7.22 -8.35
CA LEU A 52 -0.01 6.25 -7.28
C LEU A 52 1.10 6.23 -6.22
N LEU A 53 2.36 6.29 -6.65
CA LEU A 53 3.51 6.39 -5.74
C LEU A 53 3.46 7.68 -4.92
N TYR A 54 3.16 8.81 -5.55
CA TYR A 54 2.98 10.07 -4.84
C TYR A 54 1.84 10.00 -3.81
N ARG A 55 0.70 9.40 -4.16
CA ARG A 55 -0.43 9.21 -3.24
C ARG A 55 -0.08 8.30 -2.07
N ALA A 56 0.63 7.21 -2.33
CA ALA A 56 1.11 6.29 -1.30
C ALA A 56 2.11 6.99 -0.36
N PHE A 57 3.03 7.79 -0.93
CA PHE A 57 3.98 8.57 -0.16
C PHE A 57 3.29 9.63 0.71
N ASP A 58 2.39 10.44 0.14
CA ASP A 58 1.62 11.45 0.88
C ASP A 58 0.82 10.83 2.05
N TYR A 59 0.19 9.68 1.80
CA TYR A 59 -0.54 8.94 2.84
C TYR A 59 0.40 8.44 3.95
N GLY A 60 1.52 7.81 3.59
CA GLY A 60 2.50 7.33 4.56
C GLY A 60 3.15 8.46 5.35
N TYR A 61 3.45 9.58 4.70
CA TYR A 61 4.04 10.76 5.33
C TYR A 61 3.09 11.38 6.36
N LYS A 62 1.79 11.47 6.06
CA LYS A 62 0.77 11.95 7.02
C LYS A 62 0.68 11.08 8.27
N ILE A 63 0.72 9.75 8.11
CA ILE A 63 0.73 8.84 9.26
C ILE A 63 1.99 9.06 10.10
N TYR A 64 3.15 9.13 9.45
CA TYR A 64 4.43 9.34 10.12
C TYR A 64 4.47 10.65 10.90
N ASP A 65 4.02 11.74 10.30
CA ASP A 65 3.99 13.07 10.93
C ASP A 65 3.07 13.09 12.16
N ASN A 66 1.87 12.52 12.03
CA ASN A 66 0.93 12.37 13.15
C ASN A 66 1.55 11.56 14.30
N VAL A 67 2.22 10.44 14.02
CA VAL A 67 2.84 9.61 15.06
C VAL A 67 4.01 10.31 15.75
N ILE A 68 4.87 11.01 15.01
CA ILE A 68 6.03 11.71 15.59
C ILE A 68 5.61 12.89 16.46
N SER A 69 4.54 13.59 16.09
CA SER A 69 4.02 14.69 16.90
C SER A 69 3.68 14.25 18.33
N LEU A 70 3.27 12.98 18.53
CA LEU A 70 2.93 12.41 19.84
C LEU A 70 4.13 12.32 20.80
N LYS A 71 5.36 12.47 20.30
CA LYS A 71 6.55 12.57 21.16
C LYS A 71 6.56 13.87 21.97
N TYR A 72 5.92 14.92 21.46
CA TYR A 72 5.96 16.26 22.02
C TYR A 72 4.58 16.76 22.46
N VAL A 73 3.52 16.25 21.85
CA VAL A 73 2.15 16.69 22.07
C VAL A 73 1.30 15.53 22.56
N GLN A 74 0.65 15.74 23.69
CA GLN A 74 -0.34 14.82 24.22
C GLN A 74 -1.68 15.05 23.51
N PRO A 75 -2.30 14.03 22.89
CA PRO A 75 -3.57 14.20 22.20
C PRO A 75 -4.70 14.40 23.22
N GLU A 76 -5.42 15.51 23.13
CA GLU A 76 -6.57 15.79 24.01
C GLU A 76 -7.71 14.80 23.79
N MET A 77 -7.92 14.38 22.54
CA MET A 77 -8.98 13.46 22.12
C MET A 77 -8.40 12.32 21.30
N SER A 78 -8.72 11.09 21.70
CA SER A 78 -8.44 9.89 20.91
C SER A 78 -9.66 9.48 20.08
N ASN A 79 -9.47 8.68 19.02
CA ASN A 79 -10.58 8.16 18.24
C ASN A 79 -11.52 7.28 19.08
N TYR A 80 -10.98 6.58 20.08
CA TYR A 80 -11.79 5.87 21.07
C TYR A 80 -12.68 6.82 21.89
N MET A 81 -12.10 7.90 22.44
CA MET A 81 -12.86 8.90 23.20
C MET A 81 -13.93 9.58 22.35
N LYS A 82 -13.61 9.88 21.10
CA LYS A 82 -14.56 10.42 20.14
C LYS A 82 -15.71 9.45 19.88
N ALA A 83 -15.41 8.17 19.65
CA ALA A 83 -16.44 7.13 19.47
C ALA A 83 -17.35 7.00 20.71
N LEU A 84 -16.81 7.16 21.93
CA LEU A 84 -17.62 7.17 23.15
C LEU A 84 -18.61 8.34 23.17
N LEU A 85 -18.18 9.55 22.84
CA LEU A 85 -19.06 10.72 22.75
C LEU A 85 -20.10 10.58 21.64
N ASP A 86 -19.69 10.08 20.47
CA ASP A 86 -20.60 9.85 19.34
C ASP A 86 -21.69 8.83 19.71
N SER A 87 -21.35 7.83 20.54
CA SER A 87 -22.31 6.83 21.05
C SER A 87 -23.23 7.36 22.15
N ASN A 88 -22.74 8.27 22.99
CA ASN A 88 -23.49 8.90 24.06
C ASN A 88 -22.99 10.33 24.27
N PRO A 89 -23.68 11.34 23.72
CA PRO A 89 -23.25 12.75 23.81
C PRO A 89 -23.17 13.29 25.24
N ASN A 90 -23.85 12.65 26.20
CA ASN A 90 -23.81 13.01 27.61
C ASN A 90 -22.68 12.30 28.39
N PHE A 91 -21.84 11.51 27.71
CA PHE A 91 -20.72 10.83 28.35
C PHE A 91 -19.63 11.84 28.74
N GLU A 92 -19.28 11.86 30.02
CA GLU A 92 -18.20 12.71 30.53
C GLU A 92 -16.86 11.97 30.42
N ILE A 93 -15.97 12.45 29.55
CA ILE A 93 -14.61 11.89 29.44
C ILE A 93 -13.77 12.40 30.62
N LYS A 94 -13.30 11.48 31.45
CA LYS A 94 -12.30 11.74 32.49
C LYS A 94 -10.97 11.19 32.03
N HIS A 95 -10.06 12.07 31.64
CA HIS A 95 -8.75 11.71 31.14
C HIS A 95 -7.70 12.69 31.65
N GLU A 96 -6.62 12.15 32.21
CA GLU A 96 -5.49 12.92 32.71
C GLU A 96 -4.20 12.23 32.31
N PHE A 97 -3.29 12.97 31.69
CA PHE A 97 -1.96 12.46 31.38
C PHE A 97 -1.09 12.52 32.63
N VAL A 98 -0.64 11.35 33.07
CA VAL A 98 0.32 11.23 34.17
C VAL A 98 1.65 10.66 33.66
N PRO A 99 2.80 11.14 34.17
CA PRO A 99 4.10 10.56 33.88
C PRO A 99 4.15 9.07 34.23
N LEU A 100 4.85 8.27 33.42
CA LEU A 100 4.92 6.81 33.60
C LEU A 100 5.59 6.41 34.93
N ASP A 101 6.51 7.23 35.43
CA ASP A 101 7.18 7.06 36.72
C ASP A 101 6.28 7.35 37.93
N SER A 102 5.21 8.13 37.74
CA SER A 102 4.14 8.33 38.74
C SER A 102 3.22 7.11 38.90
N ILE A 103 3.29 6.14 37.97
CA ILE A 103 2.48 4.93 38.01
C ILE A 103 3.25 3.82 38.74
N SER A 104 2.61 3.16 39.72
CA SER A 104 3.19 2.01 40.44
C SER A 104 3.79 0.97 39.49
N LYS A 105 5.03 0.54 39.77
CA LYS A 105 5.71 -0.50 38.98
C LYS A 105 4.98 -1.84 39.01
N HIS A 106 4.22 -2.12 40.07
CA HIS A 106 3.37 -3.31 40.12
C HIS A 106 2.20 -3.21 39.13
N LEU A 107 1.60 -2.04 38.99
CA LEU A 107 0.51 -1.83 38.03
C LEU A 107 1.02 -1.92 36.59
N GLN A 108 2.17 -1.30 36.29
CA GLN A 108 2.81 -1.41 34.97
C GLN A 108 3.04 -2.89 34.60
N LYS A 109 3.62 -3.67 35.52
CA LYS A 109 3.86 -5.11 35.32
C LYS A 109 2.58 -5.92 35.21
N ALA A 110 1.54 -5.59 35.97
CA ALA A 110 0.26 -6.28 35.91
C ALA A 110 -0.39 -6.13 34.53
N VAL A 111 -0.44 -4.90 34.00
CA VAL A 111 -0.98 -4.62 32.67
C VAL A 111 -0.17 -5.32 31.58
N ILE A 112 1.16 -5.23 31.63
CA ILE A 112 2.03 -5.94 30.68
C ILE A 112 1.77 -7.45 30.76
N ALA A 113 1.76 -8.04 31.95
CA ALA A 113 1.55 -9.48 32.09
C ALA A 113 0.16 -9.95 31.63
N SER A 114 -0.89 -9.13 31.76
CA SER A 114 -2.26 -9.49 31.38
C SER A 114 -2.58 -9.23 29.92
N GLU A 115 -2.08 -8.14 29.34
CA GLU A 115 -2.43 -7.69 27.98
C GLU A 115 -1.36 -8.08 26.95
N ASP A 116 -0.09 -8.04 27.34
CA ASP A 116 1.04 -8.16 26.41
C ASP A 116 2.32 -8.61 27.12
N ALA A 117 2.37 -9.89 27.52
CA ALA A 117 3.49 -10.43 28.30
C ALA A 117 4.84 -10.37 27.54
N GLY A 118 4.78 -10.28 26.21
CA GLY A 118 5.92 -10.17 25.31
C GLY A 118 6.34 -8.74 24.99
N PHE A 119 5.71 -7.71 25.59
CA PHE A 119 5.83 -6.30 25.17
C PHE A 119 7.25 -5.82 24.86
N TYR A 120 8.22 -6.15 25.73
CA TYR A 120 9.61 -5.71 25.57
C TYR A 120 10.44 -6.52 24.56
N PHE A 121 9.90 -7.64 24.06
CA PHE A 121 10.61 -8.59 23.21
C PHE A 121 10.17 -8.56 21.75
N HIS A 122 9.13 -7.80 21.42
CA HIS A 122 8.61 -7.70 20.07
C HIS A 122 8.52 -6.24 19.57
N PRO A 123 8.59 -5.99 18.26
CA PRO A 123 8.53 -4.64 17.68
C PRO A 123 7.09 -4.11 17.53
N GLY A 124 6.18 -4.48 18.45
CA GLY A 124 4.77 -4.11 18.41
C GLY A 124 3.83 -5.14 17.79
N PHE A 125 4.36 -6.28 17.31
CA PHE A 125 3.58 -7.40 16.80
C PHE A 125 4.12 -8.71 17.40
N ASP A 126 3.31 -9.41 18.19
CA ASP A 126 3.65 -10.74 18.69
C ASP A 126 3.08 -11.83 17.76
N VAL A 127 3.88 -12.26 16.79
CA VAL A 127 3.49 -13.30 15.83
C VAL A 127 3.14 -14.62 16.53
N ARG A 128 3.83 -14.93 17.63
CA ARG A 128 3.61 -16.16 18.38
C ARG A 128 2.27 -16.09 19.12
N ALA A 129 2.01 -15.00 19.84
CA ALA A 129 0.74 -14.82 20.54
C ALA A 129 -0.45 -14.77 19.56
N ILE A 130 -0.28 -14.17 18.38
CA ILE A 130 -1.29 -14.20 17.31
C ILE A 130 -1.58 -15.63 16.87
N ALA A 131 -0.54 -16.43 16.57
CA ALA A 131 -0.71 -17.82 16.16
C ALA A 131 -1.38 -18.67 17.25
N GLU A 132 -0.92 -18.56 18.50
CA GLU A 132 -1.50 -19.28 19.65
C GLU A 132 -2.95 -18.87 19.89
N ALA A 133 -3.29 -17.58 19.76
CA ALA A 133 -4.66 -17.10 19.87
C ALA A 133 -5.55 -17.65 18.75
N LEU A 134 -5.07 -17.68 17.51
CA LEU A 134 -5.79 -18.24 16.37
C LEU A 134 -6.08 -19.73 16.58
N ASP A 135 -5.08 -20.53 16.93
CA ASP A 135 -5.22 -21.97 17.17
C ASP A 135 -6.20 -22.24 18.33
N ALA A 136 -6.05 -21.53 19.45
CA ALA A 136 -6.90 -21.70 20.61
C ALA A 136 -8.36 -21.27 20.35
N ASN A 137 -8.58 -20.23 19.53
CA ASN A 137 -9.91 -19.77 19.15
C ASN A 137 -10.58 -20.71 18.14
N GLN A 138 -9.81 -21.27 17.19
CA GLN A 138 -10.29 -22.28 16.25
C GLN A 138 -10.74 -23.54 16.98
N LEU A 139 -9.93 -24.04 17.92
CA LEU A 139 -10.26 -25.20 18.74
C LEU A 139 -11.51 -25.00 19.62
N ARG A 140 -11.80 -23.76 20.02
CA ARG A 140 -12.93 -23.41 20.88
C ARG A 140 -14.17 -22.93 20.12
N GLY A 141 -14.08 -22.78 18.79
CA GLY A 141 -15.17 -22.31 17.93
C GLY A 141 -15.63 -20.87 18.19
N LYS A 142 -14.88 -20.10 19.00
CA LYS A 142 -15.19 -18.70 19.33
C LYS A 142 -13.92 -17.95 19.77
N THR A 143 -13.89 -16.65 19.51
CA THR A 143 -12.82 -15.77 19.98
C THR A 143 -12.84 -15.68 21.51
N LYS A 144 -11.83 -16.25 22.16
CA LYS A 144 -11.66 -16.25 23.61
C LYS A 144 -10.30 -15.72 24.06
N PHE A 145 -9.28 -15.81 23.21
CA PHE A 145 -7.94 -15.28 23.47
C PHE A 145 -7.66 -14.09 22.55
N GLY A 146 -7.17 -13.00 23.14
CA GLY A 146 -6.64 -11.85 22.42
C GLY A 146 -5.18 -12.07 22.07
N GLY A 147 -4.79 -11.70 20.84
CA GLY A 147 -3.40 -11.68 20.39
C GLY A 147 -2.90 -10.28 20.07
N SER A 148 -3.60 -9.25 20.56
CA SER A 148 -3.27 -7.85 20.27
C SER A 148 -2.26 -7.30 21.27
N THR A 149 -1.21 -6.65 20.77
CA THR A 149 -0.17 -6.02 21.59
C THR A 149 -0.60 -4.66 22.13
N LEU A 150 0.06 -4.16 23.18
CA LEU A 150 -0.18 -2.81 23.69
C LEU A 150 0.05 -1.74 22.61
N THR A 151 1.04 -1.94 21.73
CA THR A 151 1.30 -1.03 20.60
C THR A 151 0.13 -1.00 19.61
N GLN A 152 -0.45 -2.15 19.27
CA GLN A 152 -1.62 -2.21 18.39
C GLN A 152 -2.85 -1.59 19.05
N GLN A 153 -3.07 -1.87 20.34
CA GLN A 153 -4.17 -1.28 21.09
C GLN A 153 -4.06 0.24 21.14
N LEU A 154 -2.85 0.77 21.39
CA LEU A 154 -2.59 2.21 21.34
C LEU A 154 -2.89 2.81 19.96
N ALA A 155 -2.38 2.18 18.89
CA ALA A 155 -2.61 2.64 17.52
C ALA A 155 -4.12 2.69 17.18
N LYS A 156 -4.87 1.64 17.54
CA LYS A 156 -6.34 1.56 17.33
C LYS A 156 -7.12 2.61 18.13
N ASN A 157 -6.64 2.98 19.31
CA ASN A 157 -7.35 3.95 20.13
C ASN A 157 -7.08 5.39 19.66
N LEU A 158 -5.87 5.67 19.15
CA LEU A 158 -5.48 7.01 18.67
C LEU A 158 -5.90 7.31 17.23
N PHE A 159 -5.90 6.32 16.34
CA PHE A 159 -6.14 6.45 14.90
C PHE A 159 -7.29 5.56 14.43
#